data_AF-A0A661BI33-F1
#
_entry.id   AF-A0A661BI33-F1
#
_cell.length_a   1.000
_cell.length_b   1.000
_cell.length_c   1.000
_cell.angle_alpha   90.00
_cell.angle_beta   90.00
_cell.angle_gamma   90.00
#
_symmetry.space_group_name_H-M   'P 1'
#
loop_
_entity.id
_entity.type
_entity.pdbx_description
1 polymer ?
#
loop_
_entity_poly.entity_id
_entity_poly.type
_entity_poly.pdbx_seq_one_letter_code
_entity_poly.pdbx_strand_id
1 'polypeptide(L)' 'MDIREEVKQIIIEKLGVDPKQIVDSANFIDDLGADSLDTVELVMAFEEKFEIEIPDEDTENIRTVGDAVEYIEKKKSEAS' A
#
# COMPACT_ATOMS: atom_id res chain seq x y z
N MET A 1 5.74 15.73 1.56
CA MET A 1 4.69 14.86 0.99
C MET A 1 4.30 13.90 2.08
N ASP A 2 3.01 13.75 2.33
CA ASP A 2 2.51 12.81 3.32
C ASP A 2 2.36 11.44 2.64
N ILE A 3 3.18 10.46 3.05
CA ILE A 3 3.18 9.11 2.48
C ILE A 3 1.81 8.47 2.64
N ARG A 4 1.14 8.72 3.76
CA ARG A 4 -0.19 8.18 4.04
C ARG A 4 -1.23 8.69 3.05
N GLU A 5 -1.20 9.98 2.71
CA GLU A 5 -2.15 10.54 1.72
C GLU A 5 -1.94 9.93 0.34
N GLU A 6 -0.68 9.77 -0.08
CA GLU A 6 -0.34 9.19 -1.39
C GLU A 6 -0.72 7.70 -1.47
N VAL A 7 -0.47 6.91 -0.42
CA VAL A 7 -0.92 5.51 -0.33
C VAL A 7 -2.44 5.44 -0.44
N LYS A 8 -3.17 6.31 0.26
CA LYS A 8 -4.63 6.37 0.17
C LYS A 8 -5.12 6.67 -1.25
N GLN A 9 -4.50 7.62 -1.95
CA GLN A 9 -4.89 7.94 -3.32
C GLN A 9 -4.71 6.75 -4.26
N ILE A 10 -3.58 6.05 -4.18
CA ILE A 10 -3.30 4.86 -4.98
C ILE A 10 -4.36 3.78 -4.72
N ILE A 11 -4.71 3.54 -3.46
CA ILE A 11 -5.75 2.57 -3.08
C ILE A 11 -7.11 2.94 -3.69
N ILE A 12 -7.50 4.22 -3.66
CA ILE A 12 -8.76 4.69 -4.26
C ILE A 12 -8.73 4.49 -5.78
N GLU A 13 -7.63 4.86 -6.43
CA GLU A 13 -7.50 4.77 -7.89
C GLU A 13 -7.47 3.33 -8.40
N LYS A 14 -6.82 2.41 -7.66
CA LYS A 14 -6.67 1.01 -8.03
C LYS A 14 -7.87 0.16 -7.65
N LEU A 15 -8.36 0.27 -6.41
CA LEU A 15 -9.44 -0.58 -5.90
C LEU A 15 -10.83 0.05 -6.04
N GLY A 16 -10.93 1.36 -6.27
CA GLY A 16 -12.22 2.04 -6.38
C GLY A 16 -13.05 2.05 -5.09
N VAL A 17 -12.39 1.90 -3.92
CA VAL A 17 -13.05 1.83 -2.60
C VAL A 17 -13.33 3.22 -2.02
N ASP A 18 -14.30 3.30 -1.08
CA ASP A 18 -14.61 4.56 -0.41
C ASP A 18 -13.42 4.98 0.49
N PRO A 19 -12.94 6.23 0.42
CA PRO A 19 -11.88 6.75 1.29
C PRO A 19 -12.09 6.51 2.79
N LYS A 20 -13.34 6.39 3.23
CA LYS A 20 -13.69 6.08 4.63
C LYS A 20 -13.35 4.65 5.05
N GLN A 21 -13.25 3.72 4.12
CA GLN A 21 -12.83 2.34 4.38
C GLN A 21 -11.31 2.24 4.52
N ILE A 22 -10.56 3.22 4.01
CA ILE A 22 -9.10 3.24 4.00
C ILE A 22 -8.58 3.77 5.35
N VAL A 23 -8.69 2.91 6.36
CA VAL A 23 -8.14 3.08 7.70
C VAL A 23 -6.92 2.20 7.89
N ASP A 24 -6.03 2.56 8.82
CA ASP A 24 -4.74 1.87 9.01
C ASP A 24 -4.92 0.37 9.30
N SER A 25 -6.01 -0.02 9.96
CA SER A 25 -6.31 -1.42 10.26
C SER A 25 -6.98 -2.20 9.13
N ALA A 26 -7.37 -1.54 8.03
CA ALA A 26 -8.10 -2.19 6.95
C ALA A 26 -7.18 -3.16 6.21
N ASN A 27 -7.61 -4.42 6.11
CA ASN A 27 -6.93 -5.43 5.34
C ASN A 27 -7.25 -5.26 3.83
N PHE A 28 -6.22 -5.34 2.98
CA PHE A 28 -6.40 -5.16 1.54
C PHE A 28 -7.37 -6.18 0.93
N ILE A 29 -7.29 -7.44 1.35
CA ILE A 29 -8.12 -8.52 0.81
C ILE A 29 -9.45 -8.59 1.56
N ASP A 30 -9.41 -8.71 2.89
CA ASP A 30 -10.61 -9.01 3.68
C ASP A 30 -11.55 -7.80 3.81
N ASP A 31 -11.02 -6.57 3.92
CA ASP A 31 -11.82 -5.37 4.16
C ASP A 31 -12.02 -4.51 2.91
N LEU A 32 -10.98 -4.40 2.07
CA LEU A 32 -11.01 -3.59 0.84
C LEU A 32 -11.38 -4.42 -0.40
N GLY A 33 -11.43 -5.74 -0.28
CA GLY A 33 -11.88 -6.63 -1.35
C GLY A 33 -10.89 -6.76 -2.51
N ALA A 34 -9.61 -6.43 -2.30
CA ALA A 34 -8.57 -6.64 -3.29
C ALA A 34 -8.38 -8.14 -3.55
N ASP A 35 -8.25 -8.52 -4.81
CA ASP A 35 -7.82 -9.86 -5.16
C ASP A 35 -6.29 -9.98 -5.24
N SER A 36 -5.78 -11.16 -5.57
CA SER A 36 -4.34 -11.40 -5.68
C SER A 36 -3.68 -10.54 -6.77
N LEU A 37 -4.39 -10.23 -7.87
CA LEU A 37 -3.87 -9.40 -8.94
C LEU A 37 -3.84 -7.93 -8.52
N ASP A 38 -4.88 -7.47 -7.86
CA ASP A 38 -4.98 -6.11 -7.31
C ASP A 38 -3.85 -5.82 -6.32
N THR A 39 -3.51 -6.79 -5.45
CA THR A 39 -2.39 -6.61 -4.51
C THR A 39 -1.05 -6.45 -5.22
N VAL A 40 -0.81 -7.19 -6.31
CA VAL A 40 0.41 -7.05 -7.11
C VAL A 40 0.45 -5.68 -7.80
N GLU A 41 -0.68 -5.23 -8.37
CA GLU A 41 -0.77 -3.90 -8.99
C GLU A 41 -0.56 -2.76 -8.00
N LEU A 42 -1.08 -2.88 -6.79
CA LEU A 42 -0.88 -1.90 -5.71
C LEU A 42 0.58 -1.80 -5.33
N VAL A 43 1.24 -2.95 -5.13
CA VAL A 43 2.66 -3.01 -4.74
C VAL A 43 3.53 -2.37 -5.81
N MET A 44 3.35 -2.74 -7.08
CA MET A 44 4.08 -2.12 -8.19
C MET A 44 3.84 -0.60 -8.25
N ALA A 45 2.60 -0.14 -8.00
CA ALA A 45 2.29 1.30 -7.97
C ALA A 45 2.99 2.01 -6.80
N PHE A 46 3.13 1.37 -5.64
CA PHE A 46 3.89 1.90 -4.51
C PHE A 46 5.39 1.97 -4.84
N GLU A 47 5.96 0.90 -5.40
CA GLU A 47 7.37 0.87 -5.83
C GLU A 47 7.70 2.00 -6.81
N GLU A 48 6.88 2.17 -7.85
CA GLU A 48 7.06 3.24 -8.85
C GLU A 48 6.87 4.63 -8.23
N LYS A 49 5.81 4.84 -7.44
CA LYS A 49 5.50 6.14 -6.84
C LYS A 49 6.57 6.60 -5.86
N PHE A 50 7.04 5.68 -5.01
CA PHE A 50 7.95 6.00 -3.92
C PHE A 50 9.41 5.70 -4.26
N GLU A 51 9.72 5.18 -5.46
CA GLU A 51 11.06 4.79 -5.88
C GLU A 51 11.70 3.82 -4.85
N ILE A 52 10.93 2.81 -4.43
CA ILE A 52 11.35 1.77 -3.50
C ILE A 52 11.24 0.40 -4.17
N GLU A 53 11.86 -0.60 -3.56
CA GLU A 53 11.76 -2.00 -3.97
C GLU A 53 11.18 -2.80 -2.78
N ILE A 54 10.10 -3.52 -3.04
CA ILE A 54 9.37 -4.35 -2.09
C ILE A 54 9.55 -5.80 -2.54
N PRO A 55 10.42 -6.59 -1.86
CA PRO A 55 10.59 -8.00 -2.18
C PRO A 55 9.30 -8.78 -2.06
N ASP A 56 9.13 -9.81 -2.92
CA ASP A 56 7.99 -10.74 -2.88
C ASP A 56 7.77 -11.35 -1.47
N GLU A 57 8.86 -11.60 -0.73
CA GLU A 57 8.81 -12.14 0.63
C GLU A 57 8.24 -11.16 1.66
N ASP A 58 8.42 -9.86 1.44
CA ASP A 58 7.92 -8.80 2.32
C ASP A 58 6.48 -8.43 1.97
N THR A 59 6.05 -8.65 0.73
CA THR A 59 4.67 -8.37 0.29
C THR A 59 3.65 -9.19 1.06
N GLU A 60 3.97 -10.44 1.43
CA GLU A 60 3.11 -11.28 2.27
C GLU A 60 2.88 -10.72 3.69
N ASN A 61 3.77 -9.84 4.14
CA ASN A 61 3.70 -9.17 5.44
C ASN A 61 2.93 -7.84 5.36
N ILE A 62 2.71 -7.28 4.15
CA ILE A 62 1.96 -6.03 3.94
C ILE A 62 0.48 -6.38 3.73
N ARG A 63 -0.24 -6.55 4.84
CA ARG A 63 -1.65 -7.00 4.81
C ARG A 63 -2.64 -5.89 5.00
N THR A 64 -2.26 -4.85 5.74
CA THR A 64 -3.10 -3.71 6.04
C THR A 64 -2.56 -2.41 5.44
N VAL A 65 -3.44 -1.41 5.34
CA VAL A 65 -3.05 -0.05 4.90
C VAL A 65 -1.94 0.51 5.79
N GLY A 66 -2.01 0.28 7.10
CA GLY A 66 -1.01 0.70 8.06
C GLY A 66 0.35 0.06 7.79
N ASP A 67 0.37 -1.25 7.54
CA ASP A 67 1.60 -1.98 7.23
C ASP A 67 2.27 -1.42 5.98
N ALA A 68 1.49 -1.12 4.94
CA ALA A 68 2.01 -0.54 3.70
C ALA A 68 2.64 0.84 3.94
N VAL A 69 1.94 1.72 4.66
CA VAL A 69 2.45 3.06 4.99
C VAL A 69 3.74 2.97 5.80
N GLU A 70 3.76 2.16 6.85
CA GLU A 70 4.94 2.00 7.72
C GLU A 70 6.13 1.42 6.93
N TYR A 71 5.89 0.43 6.07
CA TYR A 71 6.92 -0.17 5.25
C TYR A 71 7.54 0.86 4.28
N ILE A 72 6.70 1.62 3.58
CA ILE A 72 7.13 2.66 2.64
C ILE A 72 7.91 3.76 3.36
N GLU A 73 7.43 4.22 4.52
CA GLU A 73 8.12 5.22 5.35
C GLU A 73 9.51 4.74 5.75
N LYS A 74 9.62 3.50 6.23
CA LYS A 74 10.89 2.89 6.61
C LYS A 74 11.85 2.83 5.42
N LYS A 75 11.41 2.34 4.27
CA LYS A 75 12.25 2.24 3.06
C LYS A 75 12.70 3.62 2.56
N LYS A 76 11.81 4.61 2.52
CA LYS A 76 12.17 6.00 2.16
C LYS A 76 13.19 6.60 3.12
N SER A 77 13.11 6.28 4.42
CA SER A 77 14.09 6.72 5.40
C SER A 77 15.46 6.04 5.23
N GLU A 78 15.51 4.77 4.80
CA GLU A 78 16.76 4.04 4.54
C GLU A 78 17.45 4.47 3.24
N ALA A 79 16.68 4.98 2.28
CA ALA A 79 17.17 5.47 0.99
C ALA A 79 17.68 6.93 1.02
N SER A 80 17.60 7.61 2.16
CA SER A 80 18.01 9.03 2.34
C SER A 80 19.39 9.21 2.97
#